data_AF-A0A0R0H3C1-F1
#
_entry.id   AF-A0A0R0H3C1-F1
#
_cell.length_a   1.000
_cell.length_b   1.000
_cell.length_c   1.000
_cell.angle_alpha   90.00
_cell.angle_beta   90.00
_cell.angle_gamma   90.00
#
_symmetry.space_group_name_H-M   'P 1'
#
loop_
_entity.id
_entity.type
_entity.pdbx_description
1 polymer ?
#
loop_
_entity_poly.entity_id
_entity_poly.type
_entity_poly.pdbx_seq_one_letter_code
_entity_poly.pdbx_strand_id
1 'polypeptide(L)'
;MSNEIKLIFHHNGKFIQNGNGALEYVDGEFCVWEEVETDLVNVWTPQELCKACRNYVKFVSVCYLVHGIGLQKLENDRDVLSMCQIGLADPKKRSACILIKC
;
A
#
# COMPACT_ATOMS: atom_id res chain seq x y z
N MET A 1 -7.00 -4.42 20.99
CA MET A 1 -5.94 -4.21 19.97
C MET A 1 -6.46 -3.15 19.02
N SER A 2 -5.68 -2.12 18.66
CA SER A 2 -6.18 -1.13 17.69
C SER A 2 -6.20 -1.78 16.32
N ASN A 3 -7.30 -1.58 15.61
CA ASN A 3 -7.54 -2.09 14.27
C ASN A 3 -7.06 -1.10 13.21
N GLU A 4 -6.10 -0.24 13.57
CA GLU A 4 -5.59 0.80 12.69
C GLU A 4 -4.25 0.38 12.08
N ILE A 5 -4.07 0.75 10.82
CA ILE A 5 -2.82 0.61 10.09
C ILE A 5 -2.39 1.96 9.52
N LYS A 6 -1.11 2.10 9.20
CA LYS A 6 -0.62 3.16 8.33
C LYS A 6 -0.71 2.69 6.88
N LEU A 7 -1.31 3.47 6.00
CA LEU A 7 -1.26 3.24 4.56
C LEU A 7 -0.15 4.10 3.96
N ILE A 8 0.85 3.45 3.36
CA ILE A 8 1.95 4.13 2.67
C ILE A 8 1.75 3.95 1.17
N PHE A 9 1.39 5.04 0.50
CA PHE A 9 1.16 5.06 -0.92
C PHE A 9 2.37 5.55 -1.69
N HIS A 10 2.97 4.65 -2.45
CA HIS A 10 4.11 4.89 -3.31
C HIS A 10 3.64 5.22 -4.74
N HIS A 11 4.19 6.27 -5.36
CA HIS A 11 3.84 6.69 -6.71
C HIS A 11 5.01 7.33 -7.48
N ASN A 12 4.97 7.23 -8.81
CA ASN A 12 5.99 7.75 -9.74
C ASN A 12 7.39 7.12 -9.65
N GLY A 13 7.62 6.14 -8.77
CA GLY A 13 8.88 5.40 -8.65
C GLY A 13 8.75 3.90 -8.93
N LYS A 14 9.74 3.14 -8.47
CA LYS A 14 9.84 1.68 -8.66
C LYS A 14 10.42 1.01 -7.43
N PHE A 15 10.05 -0.25 -7.21
CA PHE A 15 10.72 -1.11 -6.25
C PHE A 15 11.89 -1.82 -6.93
N ILE A 16 13.09 -1.70 -6.37
CA ILE A 16 14.28 -2.43 -6.80
C ILE A 16 14.77 -3.32 -5.67
N GLN A 17 15.40 -4.44 -5.99
CA GLN A 17 16.03 -5.29 -4.99
C GLN A 17 17.44 -4.76 -4.71
N ASN A 18 17.76 -4.47 -3.45
CA ASN A 18 19.09 -4.04 -3.04
C ASN A 18 20.07 -5.23 -2.91
N GLY A 19 21.33 -4.93 -2.62
CA GLY A 19 22.39 -5.95 -2.47
C GLY A 19 22.13 -6.99 -1.36
N ASN A 20 21.23 -6.70 -0.41
CA ASN A 20 20.82 -7.62 0.66
C ASN A 20 19.54 -8.40 0.32
N GLY A 21 18.98 -8.23 -0.88
CA GLY A 21 17.74 -8.88 -1.30
C GLY A 21 16.46 -8.20 -0.82
N ALA A 22 16.54 -7.06 -0.12
CA ALA A 22 15.37 -6.31 0.29
C ALA A 22 14.85 -5.42 -0.85
N LEU A 23 13.53 -5.22 -0.90
CA LEU A 23 12.92 -4.28 -1.85
C LEU A 23 13.03 -2.86 -1.31
N GLU A 24 13.66 -1.98 -2.08
CA GLU A 24 13.79 -0.55 -1.85
C GLU A 24 12.94 0.22 -2.85
N TYR A 25 12.22 1.23 -2.37
CA TYR A 25 11.49 2.14 -3.25
C TYR A 25 12.39 3.30 -3.67
N VAL A 26 12.53 3.53 -4.97
CA VAL A 26 13.43 4.55 -5.54
C VAL A 26 12.74 5.35 -6.63
N ASP A 27 13.30 6.53 -6.92
CA ASP A 27 12.90 7.45 -8.00
C ASP A 27 11.44 7.95 -7.93
N GLY A 28 10.77 7.82 -6.78
CA GLY A 28 9.37 8.19 -6.62
C GLY A 28 9.07 8.99 -5.37
N GLU A 29 7.80 9.22 -5.17
CA GLU A 29 7.24 9.92 -4.02
C GLU A 29 6.33 8.97 -3.23
N PHE A 30 6.03 9.34 -1.98
CA PHE A 30 5.03 8.63 -1.20
C PHE A 30 4.17 9.57 -0.37
N CYS A 31 2.94 9.12 -0.11
CA CYS A 31 2.02 9.72 0.83
C CYS A 31 1.76 8.74 1.97
N VAL A 32 1.64 9.25 3.20
CA VAL A 32 1.34 8.43 4.38
C VAL A 32 0.01 8.88 4.95
N TRP A 33 -0.93 7.94 5.09
CA TRP A 33 -2.12 8.13 5.92
C TRP A 33 -1.93 7.35 7.20
N GLU A 34 -1.89 8.07 8.31
CA GLU A 34 -1.79 7.49 9.64
C GLU A 34 -3.18 7.08 10.14
N GLU A 35 -3.23 6.10 11.04
CA GLU A 35 -4.44 5.74 11.80
C GLU A 35 -5.66 5.38 10.92
N VAL A 36 -5.43 4.58 9.87
CA VAL A 36 -6.51 4.10 9.01
C VAL A 36 -7.17 2.88 9.65
N GLU A 37 -8.42 3.03 10.10
CA GLU A 37 -9.25 1.94 10.61
C GLU A 37 -9.49 0.88 9.52
N THR A 38 -9.02 -0.35 9.77
CA THR A 38 -9.01 -1.43 8.78
C THR A 38 -10.40 -1.89 8.34
N ASP A 39 -11.43 -1.70 9.16
CA ASP A 39 -12.83 -1.97 8.87
C ASP A 39 -13.49 -0.91 7.96
N LEU A 40 -12.84 0.24 7.78
CA LEU A 40 -13.27 1.29 6.84
C LEU A 40 -12.56 1.20 5.47
N VAL A 41 -11.60 0.30 5.31
CA VAL A 41 -10.86 0.11 4.05
C VAL A 41 -11.56 -0.92 3.17
N ASN A 42 -11.87 -0.54 1.93
CA ASN A 42 -12.34 -1.45 0.88
C ASN A 42 -11.47 -1.30 -0.37
N VAL A 43 -11.78 -2.07 -1.42
CA VAL A 43 -11.00 -2.11 -2.67
C VAL A 43 -10.87 -0.74 -3.34
N TRP A 44 -11.83 0.16 -3.11
CA TRP A 44 -11.85 1.52 -3.68
C TRP A 44 -11.11 2.54 -2.83
N THR A 45 -10.99 2.32 -1.51
CA THR A 45 -10.36 3.25 -0.57
C THR A 45 -8.98 3.73 -1.04
N PRO A 46 -8.04 2.87 -1.49
CA PRO A 46 -6.75 3.33 -2.01
C PRO A 46 -6.87 4.27 -3.21
N GLN A 47 -7.78 3.98 -4.15
CA GLN A 47 -7.99 4.80 -5.33
C GLN A 47 -8.57 6.18 -4.96
N GLU A 48 -9.55 6.20 -4.06
CA GLU A 48 -10.17 7.45 -3.59
C GLU A 48 -9.17 8.33 -2.82
N LEU A 49 -8.34 7.73 -1.95
CA LEU A 49 -7.26 8.46 -1.27
C LEU A 49 -6.25 9.06 -2.27
N CYS A 50 -5.93 8.33 -3.34
CA CYS A 50 -4.99 8.80 -4.36
C CYS A 50 -5.57 9.91 -5.25
N LYS A 51 -6.86 9.82 -5.61
CA LYS A 51 -7.59 10.91 -6.28
C LYS A 51 -7.55 12.17 -5.42
N ALA A 52 -7.86 12.05 -4.14
CA ALA A 52 -7.91 13.17 -3.20
C ALA A 52 -6.54 13.83 -2.97
N CYS A 53 -5.46 13.05 -2.93
CA CYS A 53 -4.14 13.56 -2.58
C CYS A 53 -3.38 14.21 -3.75
N ARG A 54 -3.48 13.67 -4.95
CA ARG A 54 -2.61 14.06 -6.10
C ARG A 54 -3.36 14.24 -7.42
N ASN A 55 -4.69 14.28 -7.41
CA ASN A 55 -5.53 14.41 -8.62
C ASN A 55 -5.24 13.32 -9.67
N TYR A 56 -4.89 12.11 -9.23
CA TYR A 56 -4.74 10.98 -10.14
C TYR A 56 -6.08 10.63 -10.78
N VAL A 57 -6.19 10.80 -12.10
CA VAL A 57 -7.44 10.54 -12.86
C VAL A 57 -7.50 9.16 -13.49
N LYS A 58 -6.35 8.48 -13.62
CA LYS A 58 -6.23 7.15 -14.22
C LYS A 58 -5.31 6.27 -13.38
N PHE A 59 -5.73 5.02 -13.23
CA PHE A 59 -5.02 3.99 -12.49
C PHE A 59 -4.93 2.76 -13.39
N VAL A 60 -3.73 2.31 -13.70
CA VAL A 60 -3.48 1.05 -14.43
C VAL A 60 -3.67 -0.13 -13.50
N SER A 61 -3.10 -0.05 -12.29
CA SER A 61 -3.24 -1.08 -11.26
C SER A 61 -2.87 -0.55 -9.88
N VAL A 62 -3.60 -1.01 -8.87
CA VAL A 62 -3.22 -0.87 -7.45
C VAL A 62 -2.60 -2.19 -7.00
N CYS A 63 -1.43 -2.11 -6.37
CA CYS A 63 -0.73 -3.25 -5.81
C CYS A 63 -0.41 -3.01 -4.34
N TYR A 64 -0.23 -4.07 -3.57
CA TYR A 64 0.30 -4.03 -2.20
C TYR A 64 1.54 -4.90 -2.08
N LEU A 65 2.44 -4.54 -1.16
CA LEU A 65 3.69 -5.27 -0.96
C LEU A 65 3.51 -6.41 0.05
N VAL A 66 3.86 -7.63 -0.33
CA VAL A 66 3.95 -8.79 0.57
C VAL A 66 5.41 -9.17 0.76
N HIS A 67 5.89 -9.13 2.00
CA HIS A 67 7.28 -9.44 2.31
C HIS A 67 7.64 -10.88 1.88
N GLY A 68 8.79 -11.04 1.20
CA GLY A 68 9.25 -12.33 0.68
C GLY A 68 8.54 -12.82 -0.60
N ILE A 69 7.44 -12.20 -1.01
CA ILE A 69 6.71 -12.56 -2.25
C ILE A 69 6.83 -11.45 -3.30
N GLY A 70 6.73 -10.19 -2.90
CA GLY A 70 6.76 -9.02 -3.79
C GLY A 70 5.39 -8.35 -3.92
N LEU A 71 5.21 -7.59 -5.01
CA LEU A 71 3.97 -6.84 -5.26
C LEU A 71 2.83 -7.76 -5.70
N GLN A 72 1.71 -7.71 -4.99
CA GLN A 72 0.46 -8.39 -5.32
C GLN A 72 -0.57 -7.35 -5.76
N LYS A 73 -1.45 -7.69 -6.70
CA LYS A 73 -2.52 -6.78 -7.11
C LYS A 73 -3.60 -6.70 -6.03
N LEU A 74 -4.18 -5.51 -5.87
CA LEU A 74 -5.33 -5.24 -5.00
C LEU A 74 -6.55 -5.12 -5.91
N GLU A 75 -7.27 -6.23 -6.12
CA GLU A 75 -8.36 -6.34 -7.11
C GLU A 75 -9.74 -6.47 -6.45
N ASN A 76 -9.80 -6.91 -5.19
CA ASN A 76 -11.05 -7.14 -4.47
C ASN A 76 -10.87 -6.97 -2.95
N ASP A 77 -11.97 -7.01 -2.20
CA ASP A 77 -11.95 -6.81 -0.74
C ASP A 77 -11.21 -7.93 0.02
N ARG A 78 -11.04 -9.13 -0.57
CA ARG A 78 -10.21 -10.18 0.04
C ARG A 78 -8.72 -9.79 0.00
N ASP A 79 -8.28 -9.12 -1.06
CA ASP A 79 -6.92 -8.59 -1.15
C ASP A 79 -6.71 -7.47 -0.12
N VAL A 80 -7.74 -6.64 0.10
CA VAL A 80 -7.72 -5.60 1.14
C VAL A 80 -7.61 -6.22 2.53
N LEU A 81 -8.40 -7.25 2.82
CA LEU A 81 -8.29 -7.97 4.10
C LEU A 81 -6.89 -8.56 4.29
N SER A 82 -6.32 -9.17 3.25
CA SER A 82 -4.93 -9.68 3.26
C SER A 82 -3.93 -8.56 3.54
N MET A 83 -4.03 -7.43 2.84
CA MET A 83 -3.19 -6.26 3.02
C MET A 83 -3.29 -5.71 4.45
N CYS A 84 -4.50 -5.57 4.99
CA CYS A 84 -4.74 -5.11 6.35
C CYS A 84 -4.16 -6.07 7.38
N GLN A 85 -4.31 -7.39 7.19
CA GLN A 85 -3.71 -8.40 8.05
C GLN A 85 -2.19 -8.34 8.06
N ILE A 86 -1.56 -8.15 6.88
CA ILE A 86 -0.11 -7.94 6.78
C ILE A 86 0.31 -6.69 7.54
N GLY A 87 -0.43 -5.59 7.36
CA GLY A 87 -0.20 -4.34 8.07
C GLY A 87 -0.26 -4.54 9.58
N LEU A 88 -1.33 -5.16 10.10
CA LEU A 88 -1.50 -5.44 11.52
C LEU A 88 -0.45 -6.41 12.09
N ALA A 89 0.07 -7.32 11.25
CA ALA A 89 1.09 -8.29 11.65
C ALA A 89 2.51 -7.69 11.75
N ASP A 90 2.79 -6.51 11.17
CA ASP A 90 4.08 -5.83 11.34
C ASP A 90 4.15 -5.17 12.74
N PRO A 91 4.92 -5.74 13.68
CA PRO A 91 4.93 -5.29 15.07
C PRO A 91 5.67 -3.95 15.26
N LYS A 92 6.43 -3.47 14.26
CA LYS A 92 7.23 -2.25 14.37
C LYS A 92 6.56 -1.05 13.70
N LYS A 93 5.73 -1.27 12.69
CA LYS A 93 5.21 -0.16 11.86
C LYS A 93 3.70 -0.17 11.64
N ARG A 94 3.00 -1.28 11.93
CA ARG A 94 1.60 -1.50 11.57
C ARG A 94 1.23 -0.92 10.18
N SER A 95 2.06 -1.20 9.17
CA SER A 95 2.03 -0.46 7.90
C SER A 95 1.71 -1.38 6.74
N ALA A 96 0.79 -0.96 5.87
CA ALA A 96 0.58 -1.59 4.58
C ALA A 96 1.09 -0.66 3.46
N CYS A 97 1.97 -1.18 2.62
CA CYS A 97 2.50 -0.46 1.48
C CYS A 97 1.64 -0.71 0.24
N ILE A 98 1.10 0.36 -0.32
CA ILE A 98 0.34 0.39 -1.55
C ILE A 98 1.21 1.04 -2.63
N LEU A 99 1.23 0.46 -3.82
CA LEU A 99 1.83 1.04 -5.02
C LEU A 99 0.73 1.20 -6.06
N ILE A 100 0.60 2.38 -6.65
CA ILE A 100 -0.25 2.55 -7.82
C ILE A 100 0.61 2.80 -9.04
N LYS A 101 0.32 2.05 -10.09
CA LYS A 101 0.78 2.34 -11.44
C LYS A 101 -0.29 3.21 -12.10
N CYS A 102 0.10 4.42 -12.49
CA CYS A 102 -0.72 5.36 -13.23
C CYS A 102 -0.41 5.32 -14.73
#